data_AF-A0A9E3UQA4-F1
#
_entry.id   AF-A0A9E3UQA4-F1
#
_cell.length_a   1.000
_cell.length_b   1.000
_cell.length_c   1.000
_cell.angle_alpha   90.00
_cell.angle_beta   90.00
_cell.angle_gamma   90.00
#
_symmetry.space_group_name_H-M   'P 1'
#
loop_
_entity.id
_entity.type
_entity.pdbx_description
1 polymer ?
#
loop_
_entity_poly.entity_id
_entity_poly.type
_entity_poly.pdbx_seq_one_letter_code
_entity_poly.pdbx_strand_id
1 'polypeptide(L)'
;MFSILATALALGSAAPQAPPDPYQPEKCRFDLGQGTLRTATLGTQTVAAGEKIDLTIYYSRYPSDFNNIPVKCLTGWKVSSKTAMLARDRKSFTVDAAAKSGSEFTIAYSYRGKRFIQRYKVIEPTTSPITGFWTQEGVAACTDDDRVYDLVFNRDGSFGVMFGPNMGFRKDFTGKWRVEGNRVIVFDLNGAKPADFVGTATFSIDANGGLTFDRPWFGTSGKRGTCVAPFRKMR
;
A
#
# COMPACT_ATOMS: atom_id res chain seq x y z
N MET A 1 -53.03 40.00 -23.10
CA MET A 1 -52.26 39.28 -24.15
C MET A 1 -50.91 38.89 -23.55
N PHE A 2 -50.76 37.65 -23.10
CA PHE A 2 -49.48 37.11 -22.62
C PHE A 2 -49.01 36.06 -23.63
N SER A 3 -47.93 36.38 -24.36
CA SER A 3 -47.23 35.43 -25.22
C SER A 3 -46.32 34.56 -24.36
N ILE A 4 -46.59 33.25 -24.33
CA ILE A 4 -45.72 32.26 -23.71
C ILE A 4 -44.71 31.81 -24.78
N LEU A 5 -43.45 32.22 -24.64
CA LEU A 5 -42.34 31.68 -25.43
C LEU A 5 -42.00 30.28 -24.90
N ALA A 6 -42.27 29.25 -25.71
CA ALA A 6 -41.82 27.90 -25.44
C ALA A 6 -40.34 27.76 -25.85
N THR A 7 -39.43 27.70 -24.88
CA THR A 7 -38.02 27.36 -25.11
C THR A 7 -37.90 25.85 -25.28
N ALA A 8 -37.70 25.39 -26.51
CA ALA A 8 -37.40 24.00 -26.79
C ALA A 8 -35.99 23.65 -26.27
N LEU A 9 -35.92 22.92 -25.16
CA LEU A 9 -34.68 22.26 -24.73
C LEU A 9 -34.33 21.15 -25.72
N ALA A 10 -33.32 21.38 -26.54
CA ALA A 10 -32.70 20.33 -27.33
C ALA A 10 -31.98 19.36 -26.38
N LEU A 11 -32.62 18.22 -26.11
CA LEU A 11 -31.98 17.05 -25.51
C LEU A 11 -30.94 16.55 -26.51
N GLY A 12 -29.69 17.00 -26.36
CA GLY A 12 -28.56 16.47 -27.10
C GLY A 12 -28.37 15.01 -26.71
N SER A 13 -28.80 14.10 -27.58
CA SER A 13 -28.52 12.67 -27.48
C SER A 13 -27.01 12.48 -27.46
N ALA A 14 -26.44 12.15 -26.29
CA ALA A 14 -25.04 11.75 -26.22
C ALA A 14 -24.87 10.52 -27.12
N ALA A 15 -24.01 10.64 -28.14
CA ALA A 15 -23.69 9.52 -29.00
C ALA A 15 -23.18 8.35 -28.13
N PRO A 16 -23.60 7.10 -28.39
CA PRO A 16 -23.14 5.95 -27.64
C PRO A 16 -21.61 5.91 -27.70
N GLN A 17 -20.97 5.95 -26.53
CA GLN A 17 -19.51 5.80 -26.44
C GLN A 17 -19.14 4.44 -27.01
N ALA A 18 -18.17 4.41 -27.92
CA ALA A 18 -17.62 3.16 -28.43
C ALA A 18 -17.18 2.30 -27.24
N PRO A 19 -17.41 0.97 -27.29
CA PRO A 19 -16.97 0.09 -26.22
C PRO A 19 -15.45 0.22 -26.04
N PRO A 20 -14.96 0.21 -24.79
CA PRO A 20 -13.55 0.39 -24.52
C PRO A 20 -12.74 -0.70 -25.23
N ASP A 21 -11.57 -0.32 -25.76
CA ASP A 21 -10.67 -1.27 -26.41
C ASP A 21 -10.38 -2.44 -25.46
N PRO A 22 -10.52 -3.70 -25.93
CA PRO A 22 -10.26 -4.85 -25.09
C PRO A 22 -8.79 -4.87 -24.64
N TYR A 23 -8.58 -5.27 -23.39
CA TYR A 23 -7.27 -5.46 -22.80
C TYR A 23 -6.43 -6.45 -23.64
N GLN A 24 -5.34 -5.96 -24.24
CA GLN A 24 -4.45 -6.73 -25.13
C GLN A 24 -2.97 -6.52 -24.73
N PRO A 25 -2.52 -7.14 -23.63
CA PRO A 25 -1.18 -6.94 -23.07
C PRO A 25 -0.07 -7.37 -24.04
N GLU A 26 -0.31 -8.41 -24.83
CA GLU A 26 0.63 -8.92 -25.81
C GLU A 26 0.94 -7.92 -26.92
N LYS A 27 -0.02 -7.03 -27.23
CA LYS A 27 0.10 -5.95 -28.22
C LYS A 27 0.45 -4.60 -27.59
N CYS A 28 0.75 -4.55 -26.30
CA CYS A 28 1.03 -3.31 -25.57
C CYS A 28 -0.10 -2.27 -25.70
N ARG A 29 -1.36 -2.70 -25.75
CA ARG A 29 -2.52 -1.80 -25.85
C ARG A 29 -3.29 -1.78 -24.53
N PHE A 30 -3.07 -0.70 -23.76
CA PHE A 30 -3.78 -0.38 -22.53
C PHE A 30 -4.45 0.99 -22.70
N ASP A 31 -5.70 1.10 -22.27
CA ASP A 31 -6.48 2.34 -22.37
C ASP A 31 -6.23 3.23 -21.15
N LEU A 32 -5.33 4.19 -21.29
CA LEU A 32 -5.02 5.15 -20.22
C LEU A 32 -6.15 6.18 -19.97
N GLY A 33 -7.18 6.23 -20.81
CA GLY A 33 -8.39 7.02 -20.55
C GLY A 33 -9.31 6.38 -19.53
N GLN A 34 -9.24 5.05 -19.37
CA GLN A 34 -10.09 4.24 -18.49
C GLN A 34 -9.32 3.59 -17.33
N GLY A 35 -8.01 3.80 -17.24
CA GLY A 35 -7.17 3.22 -16.20
C GLY A 35 -5.85 3.96 -15.99
N THR A 36 -5.05 3.46 -15.06
CA THR A 36 -3.77 4.05 -14.69
C THR A 36 -2.64 3.02 -14.71
N LEU A 37 -1.42 3.49 -14.97
CA LEU A 37 -0.22 2.69 -14.75
C LEU A 37 0.35 2.99 -13.37
N ARG A 38 0.67 1.94 -12.63
CA ARG A 38 1.22 2.04 -11.28
C ARG A 38 2.18 0.90 -10.99
N THR A 39 3.09 1.10 -10.05
CA THR A 39 3.72 -0.04 -9.37
C THR A 39 2.72 -0.66 -8.39
N ALA A 40 3.03 -1.82 -7.80
CA ALA A 40 2.14 -2.49 -6.84
C ALA A 40 1.71 -1.56 -5.69
N THR A 41 2.60 -0.66 -5.26
CA THR A 41 2.37 0.27 -4.16
C THR A 41 2.15 1.68 -4.69
N LEU A 42 1.08 2.35 -4.23
CA LEU A 42 0.84 3.76 -4.52
C LEU A 42 1.73 4.65 -3.62
N GLY A 43 2.29 5.72 -4.19
CA GLY A 43 3.09 6.70 -3.43
C GLY A 43 4.59 6.42 -3.43
N THR A 44 5.34 7.06 -2.53
CA THR A 44 6.78 6.85 -2.38
C THR A 44 7.06 5.48 -1.78
N GLN A 45 7.85 4.66 -2.47
CA GLN A 45 8.28 3.38 -1.94
C GLN A 45 9.54 3.53 -1.09
N THR A 46 9.65 2.75 -0.03
CA THR A 46 10.84 2.71 0.81
C THR A 46 11.66 1.48 0.51
N VAL A 47 12.99 1.66 0.44
CA VAL A 47 13.95 0.61 0.06
C VAL A 47 15.19 0.72 0.93
N ALA A 48 15.86 -0.39 1.23
CA ALA A 48 17.11 -0.41 1.96
C ALA A 48 18.31 -0.26 1.03
N ALA A 49 19.44 0.22 1.57
CA ALA A 49 20.71 0.21 0.85
C ALA A 49 21.11 -1.22 0.46
N GLY A 50 21.64 -1.41 -0.75
CA GLY A 50 22.00 -2.73 -1.28
C GLY A 50 20.82 -3.60 -1.71
N GLU A 51 19.57 -3.18 -1.47
CA GLU A 51 18.39 -3.98 -1.78
C GLU A 51 18.16 -4.09 -3.29
N LYS A 52 17.83 -5.30 -3.75
CA LYS A 52 17.34 -5.55 -5.10
C LYS A 52 15.81 -5.63 -5.07
N ILE A 53 15.17 -4.82 -5.89
CA ILE A 53 13.72 -4.74 -5.99
C ILE A 53 13.29 -5.16 -7.38
N ASP A 54 12.35 -6.10 -7.44
CA ASP A 54 11.67 -6.45 -8.68
C ASP A 54 10.69 -5.34 -9.05
N LEU A 55 10.79 -4.90 -10.30
CA LEU A 55 10.01 -3.81 -10.85
C LEU A 55 8.91 -4.37 -11.73
N THR A 56 7.70 -4.43 -11.17
CA THR A 56 6.49 -4.78 -11.92
C THR A 56 5.60 -3.57 -12.07
N ILE A 57 5.23 -3.25 -13.32
CA ILE A 57 4.29 -2.20 -13.64
C ILE A 57 2.94 -2.83 -13.95
N TYR A 58 1.89 -2.33 -13.32
CA TYR A 58 0.53 -2.78 -13.50
C TYR A 58 -0.29 -1.71 -14.20
N TYR A 59 -1.15 -2.14 -15.11
CA TYR A 59 -2.30 -1.39 -15.56
C TYR A 59 -3.50 -1.77 -14.70
N SER A 60 -4.27 -0.77 -14.28
CA SER A 60 -5.44 -0.99 -13.45
C SER A 60 -6.57 -0.03 -13.82
N ARG A 61 -7.76 -0.58 -14.05
CA ARG A 61 -9.00 0.19 -14.28
C ARG A 61 -9.79 0.42 -12.99
N TYR A 62 -9.76 -0.57 -12.10
CA TYR A 62 -10.44 -0.54 -10.80
C TYR A 62 -9.52 -1.13 -9.72
N PRO A 63 -9.75 -0.85 -8.43
CA PRO A 63 -8.83 -1.24 -7.35
C PRO A 63 -8.40 -2.71 -7.31
N SER A 64 -9.20 -3.65 -7.82
CA SER A 64 -8.92 -5.09 -7.88
C SER A 64 -8.42 -5.61 -9.24
N ASP A 65 -8.41 -4.79 -10.29
CA ASP A 65 -7.98 -5.18 -11.64
C ASP A 65 -6.49 -4.84 -11.80
N PHE A 66 -5.61 -5.83 -11.68
CA PHE A 66 -4.16 -5.67 -11.80
C PHE A 66 -3.60 -6.49 -12.95
N ASN A 67 -3.18 -5.79 -13.99
CA ASN A 67 -2.70 -6.39 -15.21
C ASN A 67 -1.22 -6.04 -15.42
N ASN A 68 -0.35 -7.04 -15.44
CA ASN A 68 1.08 -6.81 -15.66
C ASN A 68 1.33 -6.23 -17.06
N ILE A 69 2.09 -5.14 -17.12
CA ILE A 69 2.55 -4.53 -18.36
C ILE A 69 3.92 -5.11 -18.70
N PRO A 70 4.05 -5.82 -19.83
CA PRO A 70 5.36 -6.31 -20.26
C PRO A 70 6.34 -5.16 -20.42
N VAL A 71 7.56 -5.33 -19.91
CA VAL A 71 8.63 -4.32 -19.98
C VAL A 71 8.91 -3.85 -21.42
N LYS A 72 8.73 -4.74 -22.42
CA LYS A 72 8.86 -4.40 -23.86
C LYS A 72 7.91 -3.29 -24.32
N CYS A 73 6.82 -3.05 -23.59
CA CYS A 73 5.86 -1.98 -23.85
C CYS A 73 6.30 -0.62 -23.29
N LEU A 74 7.34 -0.60 -22.47
CA LEU A 74 7.82 0.57 -21.73
C LEU A 74 9.15 1.05 -22.30
N THR A 75 9.28 2.35 -22.52
CA THR A 75 10.45 2.99 -23.11
C THR A 75 10.96 4.14 -22.25
N GLY A 76 12.05 4.81 -22.66
CA GLY A 76 12.49 6.04 -21.99
C GLY A 76 12.92 5.89 -20.53
N TRP A 77 13.36 4.69 -20.13
CA TRP A 77 13.79 4.37 -18.78
C TRP A 77 14.92 5.28 -18.31
N LYS A 78 14.73 5.95 -17.17
CA LYS A 78 15.73 6.83 -16.54
C LYS A 78 15.67 6.74 -15.03
N VAL A 79 16.82 6.59 -14.38
CA VAL A 79 16.99 6.77 -12.93
C VAL A 79 17.54 8.16 -12.69
N SER A 80 16.99 8.90 -11.72
CA SER A 80 17.37 10.31 -11.50
C SER A 80 18.71 10.50 -10.81
N SER A 81 19.25 9.50 -10.11
CA SER A 81 20.52 9.56 -9.41
C SER A 81 21.28 8.24 -9.49
N LYS A 82 22.56 8.26 -9.08
CA LYS A 82 23.39 7.06 -8.94
C LYS A 82 23.03 6.19 -7.72
N THR A 83 22.11 6.65 -6.87
CA THR A 83 21.63 5.93 -5.68
C THR A 83 20.99 4.58 -6.03
N ALA A 84 20.54 4.40 -7.27
CA ALA A 84 20.04 3.13 -7.75
C ALA A 84 20.48 2.85 -9.18
N MET A 85 20.63 1.57 -9.49
CA MET A 85 20.96 1.07 -10.82
C MET A 85 19.85 0.17 -11.32
N LEU A 86 19.24 0.56 -12.43
CA LEU A 86 18.22 -0.25 -13.10
C LEU A 86 18.90 -1.38 -13.89
N ALA A 87 18.48 -2.62 -13.68
CA ALA A 87 19.01 -3.79 -14.38
C ALA A 87 18.84 -3.64 -15.90
N ARG A 88 19.68 -4.37 -16.67
CA ARG A 88 19.71 -4.28 -18.13
C ARG A 88 18.38 -4.68 -18.76
N ASP A 89 17.71 -5.67 -18.18
CA ASP A 89 16.41 -6.16 -18.60
C ASP A 89 15.23 -5.27 -18.13
N ARG A 90 15.52 -4.25 -17.31
CA ARG A 90 14.56 -3.31 -16.72
C ARG A 90 13.48 -3.96 -15.85
N LYS A 91 13.68 -5.22 -15.43
CA LYS A 91 12.74 -5.95 -14.56
C LYS A 91 13.04 -5.79 -13.08
N SER A 92 14.19 -5.22 -12.74
CA SER A 92 14.59 -4.96 -11.36
C SER A 92 15.53 -3.76 -11.30
N PHE A 93 15.70 -3.20 -10.11
CA PHE A 93 16.77 -2.27 -9.81
C PHE A 93 17.47 -2.66 -8.50
N THR A 94 18.68 -2.15 -8.30
CA THR A 94 19.43 -2.34 -7.07
C THR A 94 19.79 -0.97 -6.51
N VAL A 95 19.54 -0.78 -5.22
CA VAL A 95 19.96 0.42 -4.49
C VAL A 95 21.45 0.30 -4.17
N ASP A 96 22.21 1.36 -4.35
CA ASP A 96 23.62 1.41 -3.99
C ASP A 96 23.80 1.02 -2.51
N ALA A 97 24.76 0.13 -2.22
CA ALA A 97 25.05 -0.31 -0.85
C ALA A 97 25.56 0.84 0.04
N ALA A 98 26.15 1.88 -0.56
CA ALA A 98 26.59 3.09 0.12
C ALA A 98 25.51 4.19 0.17
N ALA A 99 24.29 3.92 -0.29
CA ALA A 99 23.21 4.88 -0.25
C ALA A 99 22.86 5.26 1.20
N LYS A 100 22.83 6.57 1.48
CA LYS A 100 22.49 7.06 2.82
C LYS A 100 20.99 6.99 3.06
N SER A 101 20.57 6.56 4.25
CA SER A 101 19.17 6.69 4.71
C SER A 101 18.68 8.13 4.55
N GLY A 102 17.43 8.28 4.11
CA GLY A 102 16.82 9.54 3.73
C GLY A 102 17.08 10.00 2.30
N SER A 103 18.04 9.40 1.57
CA SER A 103 18.27 9.74 0.16
C SER A 103 17.07 9.37 -0.69
N GLU A 104 16.75 10.19 -1.70
CA GLU A 104 15.63 9.93 -2.59
C GLU A 104 16.10 9.76 -4.03
N PHE A 105 15.38 8.92 -4.78
CA PHE A 105 15.57 8.79 -6.22
C PHE A 105 14.24 8.48 -6.91
N THR A 106 14.23 8.62 -8.22
CA THR A 106 13.07 8.28 -9.05
C THR A 106 13.46 7.35 -10.17
N ILE A 107 12.52 6.50 -10.56
CA ILE A 107 12.58 5.72 -11.79
C ILE A 107 11.46 6.23 -12.69
N ALA A 108 11.85 6.77 -13.83
CA ALA A 108 10.93 7.24 -14.85
C ALA A 108 10.95 6.32 -16.05
N TYR A 109 9.79 6.17 -16.69
CA TYR A 109 9.60 5.44 -17.94
C TYR A 109 8.46 6.07 -18.72
N SER A 110 8.31 5.68 -19.97
CA SER A 110 7.27 6.16 -20.88
C SER A 110 6.46 4.99 -21.40
N TYR A 111 5.16 5.22 -21.56
CA TYR A 111 4.25 4.32 -22.25
C TYR A 111 3.42 5.13 -23.24
N ARG A 112 3.49 4.78 -24.53
CA ARG A 112 2.81 5.48 -25.64
C ARG A 112 2.96 7.02 -25.57
N GLY A 113 4.19 7.50 -25.32
CA GLY A 113 4.52 8.92 -25.24
C GLY A 113 4.20 9.60 -23.91
N LYS A 114 3.42 8.98 -23.01
CA LYS A 114 3.15 9.51 -21.67
C LYS A 114 4.25 9.08 -20.69
N ARG A 115 4.79 10.04 -19.94
CA ARG A 115 5.83 9.82 -18.94
C ARG A 115 5.23 9.48 -17.58
N PHE A 116 5.81 8.49 -16.91
CA PHE A 116 5.48 8.05 -15.56
C PHE A 116 6.73 8.15 -14.68
N ILE A 117 6.55 8.50 -13.42
CA ILE A 117 7.65 8.70 -12.46
C ILE A 117 7.26 8.03 -11.15
N GLN A 118 8.04 7.03 -10.74
CA GLN A 118 7.94 6.40 -9.43
C GLN A 118 9.00 6.97 -8.51
N ARG A 119 8.61 7.34 -7.28
CA ARG A 119 9.51 7.87 -6.25
C ARG A 119 9.91 6.79 -5.27
N TYR A 120 11.16 6.84 -4.85
CA TYR A 120 11.75 5.94 -3.87
C TYR A 120 12.54 6.73 -2.83
N LYS A 121 12.50 6.25 -1.59
CA LYS A 121 13.28 6.78 -0.48
C LYS A 121 14.10 5.65 0.15
N VAL A 122 15.39 5.87 0.27
CA VAL A 122 16.30 4.95 0.96
C VAL A 122 16.06 5.09 2.46
N ILE A 123 15.93 3.96 3.14
CA ILE A 123 15.73 3.89 4.58
C ILE A 123 16.79 2.98 5.20
N GLU A 124 17.11 3.24 6.47
CA GLU A 124 17.67 2.21 7.33
C GLU A 124 16.50 1.30 7.74
N PRO A 125 16.46 0.03 7.31
CA PRO A 125 15.32 -0.83 7.60
C PRO A 125 15.26 -1.13 9.08
N THR A 126 14.11 -0.92 9.70
CA THR A 126 13.86 -1.45 11.04
C THR A 126 13.90 -2.98 10.97
N THR A 127 14.91 -3.57 11.59
CA THR A 127 15.09 -5.01 11.67
C THR A 127 14.42 -5.50 12.94
N SER A 128 13.20 -6.03 12.80
CA SER A 128 12.45 -6.59 13.93
C SER A 128 11.66 -7.80 13.47
N PRO A 129 11.51 -8.83 14.32
CA PRO A 129 10.73 -10.00 13.96
C PRO A 129 9.23 -9.67 13.79
N ILE A 130 8.75 -8.55 14.35
CA ILE A 130 7.36 -8.09 14.19
C ILE A 130 7.11 -7.32 12.88
N THR A 131 8.13 -7.05 12.06
CA THR A 131 7.92 -6.40 10.77
C THR A 131 7.09 -7.29 9.84
N GLY A 132 6.05 -6.72 9.23
CA GLY A 132 5.15 -7.40 8.29
C GLY A 132 3.68 -7.07 8.49
N PHE A 133 2.84 -7.79 7.76
CA PHE A 133 1.39 -7.74 7.87
C PHE A 133 0.90 -8.87 8.79
N TRP A 134 -0.02 -8.54 9.69
CA TRP A 134 -0.53 -9.40 10.74
C TRP A 134 -2.06 -9.30 10.80
N THR A 135 -2.73 -10.43 11.05
CA THR A 135 -4.20 -10.47 11.12
C THR A 135 -4.69 -11.41 12.22
N GLN A 136 -5.88 -11.14 12.74
CA GLN A 136 -6.67 -12.05 13.58
C GLN A 136 -7.88 -12.62 12.82
N GLU A 137 -7.90 -12.51 11.49
CA GLU A 137 -8.94 -13.11 10.65
C GLU A 137 -9.03 -14.63 10.86
N GLY A 138 -10.25 -15.16 10.97
CA GLY A 138 -10.50 -16.59 11.18
C GLY A 138 -10.21 -17.10 12.59
N VAL A 139 -9.87 -16.23 13.55
CA VAL A 139 -9.63 -16.65 14.93
C VAL A 139 -10.95 -16.83 15.68
N ALA A 140 -11.34 -18.08 15.92
CA ALA A 140 -12.62 -18.46 16.53
C ALA A 140 -12.89 -17.84 17.92
N ALA A 141 -11.83 -17.55 18.68
CA ALA A 141 -11.94 -16.94 20.01
C ALA A 141 -12.35 -15.46 19.99
N CYS A 142 -12.43 -14.84 18.81
CA CYS A 142 -12.68 -13.42 18.66
C CYS A 142 -13.90 -13.17 17.79
N THR A 143 -14.77 -12.24 18.20
CA THR A 143 -15.87 -11.79 17.35
C THR A 143 -15.34 -10.88 16.24
N ASP A 144 -16.05 -10.77 15.12
CA ASP A 144 -15.60 -9.96 13.98
C ASP A 144 -15.39 -8.47 14.36
N ASP A 145 -16.17 -7.95 15.30
CA ASP A 145 -16.07 -6.55 15.76
C ASP A 145 -14.82 -6.31 16.62
N ASP A 146 -14.32 -7.33 17.32
CA ASP A 146 -13.21 -7.22 18.28
C ASP A 146 -11.83 -7.52 17.66
N ARG A 147 -11.81 -7.97 16.39
CA ARG A 147 -10.59 -8.39 15.68
C ARG A 147 -9.87 -7.20 15.08
N VAL A 148 -8.55 -7.26 15.15
CA VAL A 148 -7.68 -6.49 14.28
C VAL A 148 -7.51 -7.28 12.97
N TYR A 149 -8.14 -6.80 11.91
CA TYR A 149 -8.08 -7.44 10.59
C TYR A 149 -6.75 -7.17 9.90
N ASP A 150 -6.19 -5.97 10.11
CA ASP A 150 -4.96 -5.58 9.46
C ASP A 150 -4.09 -4.75 10.41
N LEU A 151 -3.06 -5.40 10.92
CA LEU A 151 -1.96 -4.80 11.66
C LEU A 151 -0.70 -4.86 10.79
N VAL A 152 -0.14 -3.72 10.43
CA VAL A 152 1.08 -3.66 9.63
C VAL A 152 2.19 -2.93 10.38
N PHE A 153 3.37 -3.54 10.43
CA PHE A 153 4.62 -2.91 10.88
C PHE A 153 5.58 -2.84 9.69
N ASN A 154 5.69 -1.66 9.09
CA ASN A 154 6.54 -1.45 7.92
C ASN A 154 8.01 -1.25 8.33
N ARG A 155 8.93 -1.63 7.44
CA ARG A 155 10.39 -1.46 7.63
C ARG A 155 10.83 -0.01 7.79
N ASP A 156 10.03 0.94 7.30
CA ASP A 156 10.28 2.39 7.43
C ASP A 156 9.87 2.98 8.79
N GLY A 157 9.54 2.10 9.75
CA GLY A 157 9.09 2.48 11.08
C GLY A 157 7.67 3.02 11.09
N SER A 158 6.89 2.94 10.01
CA SER A 158 5.44 3.22 10.06
C SER A 158 4.63 2.00 10.45
N PHE A 159 3.51 2.21 11.12
CA PHE A 159 2.54 1.14 11.40
C PHE A 159 1.12 1.61 11.11
N GLY A 160 0.20 0.65 10.99
CA GLY A 160 -1.22 0.94 10.84
C GLY A 160 -2.10 -0.20 11.34
N VAL A 161 -3.24 0.18 11.90
CA VAL A 161 -4.22 -0.73 12.49
C VAL A 161 -5.57 -0.54 11.81
N MET A 162 -6.27 -1.64 11.57
CA MET A 162 -7.66 -1.66 11.11
C MET A 162 -8.44 -2.71 11.90
N PHE A 163 -9.54 -2.29 12.50
CA PHE A 163 -10.52 -3.13 13.18
C PHE A 163 -11.65 -3.51 12.23
N GLY A 164 -12.21 -4.70 12.45
CA GLY A 164 -13.37 -5.20 11.73
C GLY A 164 -13.16 -5.41 10.21
N PRO A 165 -14.12 -6.08 9.55
CA PRO A 165 -14.10 -6.26 8.10
C PRO A 165 -14.53 -4.95 7.42
N ASN A 166 -13.61 -4.00 7.26
CA ASN A 166 -13.89 -2.77 6.54
C ASN A 166 -13.49 -2.87 5.06
N MET A 167 -14.47 -2.75 4.16
CA MET A 167 -14.25 -2.76 2.70
C MET A 167 -13.54 -1.50 2.17
N GLY A 168 -13.26 -0.51 3.03
CA GLY A 168 -12.70 0.79 2.64
C GLY A 168 -11.17 0.87 2.52
N PHE A 169 -10.41 -0.22 2.77
CA PHE A 169 -8.93 -0.23 2.80
C PHE A 169 -8.29 0.88 3.67
N ARG A 170 -9.07 1.48 4.59
CA ARG A 170 -8.63 2.61 5.40
C ARG A 170 -8.25 2.12 6.79
N LYS A 171 -7.05 2.46 7.22
CA LYS A 171 -6.61 2.28 8.61
C LYS A 171 -7.42 3.17 9.54
N ASP A 172 -7.84 2.63 10.68
CA ASP A 172 -8.50 3.41 11.73
C ASP A 172 -7.52 4.41 12.35
N PHE A 173 -6.28 3.95 12.58
CA PHE A 173 -5.17 4.81 12.96
C PHE A 173 -3.83 4.27 12.47
N THR A 174 -2.88 5.19 12.34
CA THR A 174 -1.51 4.95 11.89
C THR A 174 -0.54 5.70 12.79
N GLY A 175 0.76 5.42 12.65
CA GLY A 175 1.79 6.20 13.31
C GLY A 175 3.18 5.66 13.02
N LYS A 176 4.08 5.90 13.95
CA LYS A 176 5.45 5.38 13.95
C LYS A 176 5.65 4.32 15.03
N TRP A 177 6.59 3.41 14.81
CA TRP A 177 6.94 2.36 15.74
C TRP A 177 8.45 2.14 15.82
N ARG A 178 8.88 1.57 16.93
CA ARG A 178 10.25 1.08 17.17
C ARG A 178 10.22 -0.04 18.21
N VAL A 179 11.31 -0.79 18.31
CA VAL A 179 11.45 -1.88 19.29
C VAL A 179 12.64 -1.64 20.20
N GLU A 180 12.44 -1.92 21.50
CA GLU A 180 13.47 -1.94 22.55
C GLU A 180 13.41 -3.30 23.26
N GLY A 181 14.32 -4.21 22.91
CA GLY A 181 14.26 -5.60 23.41
C GLY A 181 12.98 -6.30 22.92
N ASN A 182 12.14 -6.75 23.86
CA ASN A 182 10.83 -7.36 23.57
C ASN A 182 9.66 -6.36 23.70
N ARG A 183 9.96 -5.06 23.79
CA ARG A 183 8.95 -4.00 23.88
C ARG A 183 8.81 -3.32 22.54
N VAL A 184 7.57 -3.14 22.11
CA VAL A 184 7.22 -2.29 20.97
C VAL A 184 6.65 -0.98 21.48
N ILE A 185 7.12 0.11 20.90
CA ILE A 185 6.73 1.48 21.24
C ILE A 185 6.18 2.13 19.99
N VAL A 186 5.00 2.72 20.09
CA VAL A 186 4.33 3.44 19.02
C VAL A 186 4.11 4.90 19.38
N PHE A 187 4.29 5.78 18.41
CA PHE A 187 4.30 7.24 18.58
C PHE A 187 3.82 7.94 17.31
N ASP A 188 3.71 9.27 17.32
CA ASP A 188 3.26 10.09 16.18
C ASP A 188 1.94 9.59 15.56
N LEU A 189 0.94 9.35 16.41
CA LEU A 189 -0.32 8.74 16.04
C LEU A 189 -1.20 9.69 15.22
N ASN A 190 -1.88 9.14 14.21
CA ASN A 190 -2.88 9.82 13.41
C ASN A 190 -4.11 8.94 13.22
N GLY A 191 -5.32 9.53 13.20
CA GLY A 191 -6.58 8.79 13.06
C GLY A 191 -7.31 8.53 14.39
N ALA A 192 -8.36 7.72 14.31
CA ALA A 192 -9.33 7.48 15.39
C ALA A 192 -8.90 6.28 16.26
N LYS A 193 -7.85 6.46 17.06
CA LYS A 193 -7.44 5.44 18.04
C LYS A 193 -8.45 5.32 19.19
N PRO A 194 -8.62 4.13 19.80
CA PRO A 194 -9.40 3.97 21.02
C PRO A 194 -8.90 4.81 22.20
N ALA A 195 -9.80 5.13 23.14
CA ALA A 195 -9.47 5.93 24.33
C ALA A 195 -8.56 5.19 25.32
N ASP A 196 -8.65 3.87 25.35
CA ASP A 196 -7.87 2.94 26.18
C ASP A 196 -6.60 2.42 25.48
N PHE A 197 -6.24 3.00 24.34
CA PHE A 197 -5.00 2.67 23.63
C PHE A 197 -3.76 2.93 24.50
N VAL A 198 -2.81 2.00 24.49
CA VAL A 198 -1.54 2.13 25.20
C VAL A 198 -0.40 2.29 24.20
N GLY A 199 0.48 3.27 24.35
CA GLY A 199 1.59 3.52 23.39
C GLY A 199 2.74 2.50 23.45
N THR A 200 2.69 1.51 24.33
CA THR A 200 3.77 0.53 24.52
C THR A 200 3.22 -0.80 25.00
N ALA A 201 3.74 -1.90 24.44
CA ALA A 201 3.46 -3.26 24.89
C ALA A 201 4.68 -4.15 24.81
N THR A 202 4.66 -5.21 25.60
CA THR A 202 5.61 -6.32 25.44
C THR A 202 5.04 -7.30 24.43
N PHE A 203 5.85 -7.79 23.50
CA PHE A 203 5.43 -8.78 22.52
C PHE A 203 6.20 -10.09 22.65
N SER A 204 5.58 -11.18 22.17
CA SER A 204 6.27 -12.46 21.97
C SER A 204 5.83 -13.08 20.65
N ILE A 205 6.69 -13.89 20.04
CA ILE A 205 6.38 -14.68 18.86
C ILE A 205 6.52 -16.14 19.23
N ASP A 206 5.44 -16.91 19.08
CA ASP A 206 5.42 -18.33 19.38
C ASP A 206 6.14 -19.17 18.30
N ALA A 207 6.34 -20.47 18.56
CA ALA A 207 7.01 -21.39 17.63
C ALA A 207 6.28 -21.55 16.29
N ASN A 208 4.99 -21.20 16.22
CA ASN A 208 4.18 -21.22 15.01
C ASN A 208 4.15 -19.85 14.30
N GLY A 209 4.97 -18.89 14.74
CA GLY A 209 5.02 -17.53 14.19
C GLY A 209 3.84 -16.66 14.60
N GLY A 210 3.10 -17.02 15.65
CA GLY A 210 2.01 -16.22 16.21
C GLY A 210 2.53 -15.06 17.06
N LEU A 211 2.14 -13.83 16.71
CA LEU A 211 2.51 -12.63 17.46
C LEU A 211 1.47 -12.36 18.56
N THR A 212 1.91 -12.24 19.81
CA THR A 212 1.06 -11.90 20.96
C THR A 212 1.59 -10.67 21.68
N PHE A 213 0.71 -9.97 22.37
CA PHE A 213 1.04 -8.84 23.23
C PHE A 213 0.64 -9.15 24.67
N ASP A 214 1.35 -8.55 25.64
CA ASP A 214 1.11 -8.73 27.08
C ASP A 214 -0.25 -8.19 27.56
N ARG A 215 -0.94 -7.41 26.72
CA ARG A 215 -2.21 -6.76 27.03
C ARG A 215 -3.00 -6.45 25.75
N PRO A 216 -4.29 -6.09 25.88
CA PRO A 216 -5.08 -5.40 24.85
C PRO A 216 -4.44 -4.08 24.37
N TRP A 217 -3.39 -4.17 23.55
CA TRP A 217 -2.50 -3.04 23.29
C TRP A 217 -3.12 -1.95 22.42
N PHE A 218 -3.88 -2.36 21.39
CA PHE A 218 -4.51 -1.43 20.45
C PHE A 218 -5.80 -0.79 20.98
N GLY A 219 -6.21 -1.15 22.20
CA GLY A 219 -7.46 -0.69 22.83
C GLY A 219 -8.70 -1.40 22.30
N THR A 220 -9.84 -0.91 22.77
CA THR A 220 -11.17 -1.48 22.49
C THR A 220 -11.85 -0.71 21.36
N SER A 221 -12.17 -1.39 20.26
CA SER A 221 -13.02 -0.81 19.22
C SER A 221 -14.50 -0.99 19.61
N GLY A 222 -15.22 0.11 19.83
CA GLY A 222 -16.64 0.05 20.15
C GLY A 222 -16.95 -0.46 21.57
N LYS A 223 -18.01 -1.29 21.71
CA LYS A 223 -18.60 -1.67 23.01
C LYS A 223 -18.18 -3.07 23.52
N ARG A 224 -17.38 -3.86 22.79
CA ARG A 224 -17.32 -5.32 22.98
C ARG A 224 -15.95 -5.91 23.37
N GLY A 225 -14.90 -5.10 23.43
CA GLY A 225 -13.60 -5.47 24.01
C GLY A 225 -12.47 -5.57 22.97
N THR A 226 -11.42 -6.31 23.30
CA THR A 226 -10.24 -6.51 22.43
C THR A 226 -9.90 -7.99 22.34
N CYS A 227 -9.73 -8.49 21.12
CA CYS A 227 -9.21 -9.83 20.88
C CYS A 227 -7.76 -9.96 21.35
N VAL A 228 -7.50 -10.84 22.33
CA VAL A 228 -6.15 -11.14 22.85
C VAL A 228 -5.48 -12.34 22.19
N ALA A 229 -6.15 -12.96 21.21
CA ALA A 229 -5.60 -14.12 20.54
C ALA A 229 -4.39 -13.75 19.66
N PRO A 230 -3.48 -14.71 19.38
CA PRO A 230 -2.30 -14.45 18.57
C PRO A 230 -2.66 -13.96 17.16
N PHE A 231 -1.91 -12.95 16.71
CA PHE A 231 -1.90 -12.52 15.32
C PHE A 231 -1.15 -13.52 14.45
N ARG A 232 -1.61 -13.71 13.22
CA ARG A 232 -0.94 -14.52 12.20
C ARG A 232 -0.35 -13.63 11.13
N LYS A 233 0.88 -13.93 10.73
CA LYS A 233 1.57 -13.20 9.66
C LYS A 233 0.98 -13.59 8.32
N MET A 234 0.56 -12.62 7.53
CA MET A 234 0.18 -12.86 6.14
C MET A 234 1.45 -13.06 5.31
N ARG A 235 1.45 -14.10 4.46
CA ARG A 235 2.59 -14.46 3.61
C ARG A 235 2.82 -13.45 2.50
#